data_AF-A0A5N5WXN3-F1
#
_entry.id   AF-A0A5N5WXN3-F1
#
_cell.length_a   1.000
_cell.length_b   1.000
_cell.length_c   1.000
_cell.angle_alpha   90.00
_cell.angle_beta   90.00
_cell.angle_gamma   90.00
#
_symmetry.space_group_name_H-M   'P 1'
#
loop_
_entity.id
_entity.type
_entity.pdbx_description
1 polymer ?
#
loop_
_entity_poly.entity_id
_entity_poly.type
_entity_poly.pdbx_seq_one_letter_code
_entity_poly.pdbx_strand_id
1 'polypeptide(L)'
;MIHFMYGFNYDSSGSDQGCNSPMLSNIKVYQIGDKYDIPKLKEQSREKFSIAMEACWEDDFPIAIASAYSTTTSADRGLRDLLVSTSLKHIDILLKNEDFKQVLRDTLGFGADLVQHQVPLHSTITYWCPNCAKEWSMQRSVEVRYCPLCSYNLNNWAAHVV
;
A
#
# COMPACT_ATOMS: atom_id res chain seq x y z
N MET A 1 26.56 -1.82 4.70
CA MET A 1 26.34 -1.71 6.17
C MET A 1 27.53 -1.06 6.88
N ILE A 2 28.75 -1.62 6.84
CA ILE A 2 29.91 -1.05 7.58
C ILE A 2 30.15 0.41 7.20
N HIS A 3 30.09 0.75 5.90
CA HIS A 3 30.23 2.13 5.44
C HIS A 3 29.17 3.09 6.01
N PHE A 4 27.97 2.62 6.31
CA PHE A 4 26.91 3.44 6.92
C PHE A 4 27.25 3.80 8.39
N MET A 5 27.87 2.90 9.14
CA MET A 5 28.27 3.17 10.53
C MET A 5 29.32 4.29 10.63
N TYR A 6 30.15 4.46 9.60
CA TYR A 6 31.21 5.47 9.56
C TYR A 6 30.85 6.72 8.75
N GLY A 7 29.87 6.64 7.84
CA GLY A 7 29.54 7.72 6.89
C GLY A 7 28.07 8.13 6.85
N PHE A 8 27.19 7.53 7.66
CA PHE A 8 25.73 7.79 7.71
C PHE A 8 24.99 7.71 6.36
N ASN A 9 25.60 7.11 5.34
CA ASN A 9 25.01 6.88 4.03
C ASN A 9 25.45 5.50 3.53
N TYR A 10 24.53 4.79 2.87
CA TYR A 10 24.84 3.57 2.14
C TYR A 10 24.54 3.80 0.67
N ASP A 11 25.46 3.37 -0.18
CA ASP A 11 25.24 3.42 -1.62
C ASP A 11 24.47 2.17 -2.06
N SER A 12 23.31 2.37 -2.68
CA SER A 12 22.51 1.32 -3.30
C SER A 12 22.84 1.14 -4.79
N SER A 13 23.79 1.94 -5.33
CA SER A 13 24.14 1.98 -6.75
C SER A 13 25.39 1.17 -7.13
N GLY A 14 26.00 0.43 -6.19
CA GLY A 14 27.32 -0.19 -6.38
C GLY A 14 27.36 -1.68 -6.77
N SER A 15 27.76 -1.92 -8.02
CA SER A 15 28.56 -3.03 -8.61
C SER A 15 27.96 -4.44 -8.84
N ASP A 16 27.69 -4.75 -10.11
CA ASP A 16 28.18 -5.91 -10.88
C ASP A 16 28.26 -7.31 -10.23
N GLN A 17 27.25 -7.71 -9.45
CA GLN A 17 26.98 -9.14 -9.24
C GLN A 17 25.47 -9.41 -9.20
N GLY A 18 24.90 -9.50 -10.40
CA GLY A 18 23.50 -9.84 -10.64
C GLY A 18 22.61 -8.61 -10.69
N CYS A 19 21.70 -8.57 -11.66
CA CYS A 19 20.64 -7.59 -11.82
C CYS A 19 19.67 -7.59 -10.62
N ASN A 20 20.14 -7.27 -9.42
CA ASN A 20 19.28 -7.12 -8.26
C ASN A 20 18.64 -5.75 -8.35
N SER A 21 17.33 -5.75 -8.59
CA SER A 21 16.54 -4.54 -8.69
C SER A 21 16.79 -3.60 -7.51
N PRO A 22 16.78 -2.28 -7.73
CA PRO A 22 16.98 -1.30 -6.66
C PRO A 22 15.97 -1.51 -5.52
N MET A 23 14.77 -1.99 -5.83
CA MET A 23 13.75 -2.38 -4.86
C MET A 23 14.22 -3.52 -3.94
N LEU A 24 14.69 -4.63 -4.50
CA LEU A 24 15.15 -5.79 -3.73
C LEU A 24 16.39 -5.47 -2.88
N SER A 25 17.29 -4.65 -3.42
CA SER A 25 18.48 -4.20 -2.69
C SER A 25 18.10 -3.38 -1.45
N ASN A 26 17.12 -2.47 -1.57
CA ASN A 26 16.65 -1.68 -0.43
C ASN A 26 15.90 -2.53 0.60
N ILE A 27 15.13 -3.54 0.20
CA ILE A 27 14.49 -4.49 1.13
C ILE A 27 15.55 -5.25 1.95
N LYS A 28 16.65 -5.70 1.32
CA LYS A 28 17.76 -6.37 2.03
C LYS A 28 18.42 -5.43 3.04
N VAL A 29 18.65 -4.17 2.68
CA VAL A 29 19.23 -3.18 3.60
C VAL A 29 18.28 -2.86 4.75
N TYR A 30 16.97 -2.83 4.49
CA TYR A 30 15.94 -2.67 5.51
C TYR A 30 15.99 -3.82 6.52
N GLN A 31 16.07 -5.07 6.05
CA GLN A 31 16.23 -6.25 6.89
C GLN A 31 17.50 -6.19 7.74
N ILE A 32 18.61 -5.69 7.18
CA ILE A 32 19.85 -5.48 7.93
C ILE A 32 19.66 -4.41 9.01
N GLY A 33 19.00 -3.30 8.69
CA GLY A 33 18.67 -2.24 9.64
C GLY A 33 17.82 -2.76 10.80
N ASP A 34 16.86 -3.63 10.53
CA ASP A 34 16.04 -4.28 11.54
C ASP A 34 16.84 -5.28 12.39
N LYS A 35 17.62 -6.16 11.75
CA LYS A 35 18.42 -7.20 12.42
C LYS A 35 19.45 -6.65 13.42
N TYR A 36 20.06 -5.52 13.10
CA TYR A 36 21.08 -4.88 13.95
C TYR A 36 20.55 -3.73 14.80
N ASP A 37 19.23 -3.54 14.83
CA ASP A 37 18.55 -2.44 15.54
C ASP A 37 19.19 -1.07 15.25
N ILE A 38 19.24 -0.72 13.96
CA ILE A 38 19.75 0.55 13.46
C ILE A 38 18.58 1.32 12.82
N PRO A 39 17.76 2.04 13.61
CA PRO A 39 16.53 2.70 13.13
C PRO A 39 16.77 3.63 11.94
N LYS A 40 17.88 4.39 11.97
CA LYS A 40 18.22 5.33 10.90
C LYS A 40 18.52 4.64 9.56
N LEU A 41 19.11 3.44 9.59
CA LEU A 41 19.35 2.66 8.37
C LEU A 41 18.05 2.07 7.84
N LYS A 42 17.19 1.61 8.74
CA LYS A 42 15.84 1.09 8.43
C LYS A 42 14.96 2.17 7.78
N GLU A 43 15.00 3.40 8.32
CA GLU A 43 14.29 4.55 7.75
C GLU A 43 14.82 4.96 6.38
N GLN A 44 16.14 5.14 6.24
CA GLN A 44 16.73 5.50 4.94
C GLN A 44 16.46 4.46 3.86
N SER A 45 16.49 3.17 4.21
CA SER A 45 16.19 2.11 3.24
C SER A 45 14.73 2.07 2.82
N ARG A 46 13.80 2.42 3.71
CA ARG A 46 12.40 2.63 3.37
C ARG A 46 12.21 3.80 2.40
N GLU A 47 12.88 4.93 2.64
CA GLU A 47 12.80 6.09 1.76
C GLU A 47 13.34 5.77 0.36
N LYS A 48 14.54 5.16 0.29
CA LYS A 48 15.13 4.74 -1.00
C LYS A 48 14.29 3.67 -1.70
N PHE A 49 13.63 2.80 -0.95
CA PHE A 49 12.67 1.83 -1.50
C PHE A 49 11.47 2.55 -2.14
N SER A 50 10.90 3.56 -1.47
CA SER A 50 9.80 4.36 -2.03
C SER A 50 10.19 5.03 -3.34
N ILE A 51 11.39 5.63 -3.40
CA ILE A 51 11.90 6.26 -4.63
C ILE A 51 12.08 5.22 -5.74
N ALA A 52 12.62 4.04 -5.42
CA ALA A 52 12.81 2.96 -6.39
C ALA A 52 11.47 2.44 -6.94
N MET A 53 10.44 2.36 -6.10
CA MET A 53 9.08 1.99 -6.51
C MET A 53 8.46 3.02 -7.46
N GLU A 54 8.68 4.32 -7.23
CA GLU A 54 8.17 5.36 -8.14
C GLU A 54 8.88 5.33 -9.50
N ALA A 55 10.15 4.95 -9.54
CA ALA A 55 10.95 4.91 -10.76
C ALA A 55 10.69 3.67 -11.63
N CYS A 56 10.70 2.46 -11.06
CA CYS A 56 10.57 1.20 -11.79
C CYS A 56 9.85 0.13 -10.94
N TRP A 57 8.52 0.19 -10.87
CA TRP A 57 7.74 -0.82 -10.16
C TRP A 57 7.29 -2.00 -11.04
N GLU A 58 7.32 -1.94 -12.38
CA GLU A 58 6.58 -2.95 -13.18
C GLU A 58 7.21 -4.35 -13.15
N ASP A 59 8.54 -4.46 -13.27
CA ASP A 59 9.21 -5.74 -13.51
C ASP A 59 9.39 -6.60 -12.25
N ASP A 60 9.80 -6.00 -11.14
CA ASP A 60 10.24 -6.75 -9.94
C ASP A 60 9.27 -6.69 -8.77
N PHE A 61 8.08 -6.12 -8.96
CA PHE A 61 7.15 -5.87 -7.87
C PHE A 61 6.57 -7.12 -7.21
N PRO A 62 6.16 -8.18 -7.95
CA PRO A 62 5.74 -9.44 -7.33
C PRO A 62 6.84 -10.04 -6.43
N ILE A 63 8.09 -10.03 -6.91
CA ILE A 63 9.24 -10.54 -6.17
C ILE A 63 9.52 -9.68 -4.93
N ALA A 64 9.40 -8.36 -5.06
CA ALA A 64 9.57 -7.43 -3.96
C ALA A 64 8.51 -7.63 -2.86
N ILE A 65 7.25 -7.91 -3.22
CA ILE A 65 6.19 -8.24 -2.26
C ILE A 65 6.54 -9.51 -1.50
N ALA A 66 6.87 -10.60 -2.20
CA ALA A 66 7.22 -11.87 -1.57
C ALA A 66 8.45 -11.72 -0.64
N SER A 67 9.45 -10.96 -1.07
CA SER A 67 10.65 -10.67 -0.28
C SER A 67 10.33 -9.82 0.96
N ALA A 68 9.53 -8.77 0.83
CA ALA A 68 9.17 -7.92 1.97
C ALA A 68 8.33 -8.69 3.01
N TYR A 69 7.36 -9.49 2.58
CA TYR A 69 6.50 -10.25 3.49
C TYR A 69 7.18 -11.45 4.15
N SER A 70 8.23 -12.01 3.52
CA SER A 70 9.05 -13.06 4.14
C SER A 70 10.11 -12.53 5.10
N THR A 71 10.59 -11.30 4.89
CA THR A 71 11.67 -10.70 5.71
C THR A 71 11.15 -9.88 6.89
N THR A 72 9.93 -9.34 6.80
CA THR A 72 9.33 -8.50 7.86
C THR A 72 8.33 -9.28 8.70
N THR A 73 8.19 -8.93 9.98
CA THR A 73 7.09 -9.44 10.84
C THR A 73 5.78 -8.70 10.56
N SER A 74 4.64 -9.23 11.01
CA SER A 74 3.34 -8.58 10.83
C SER A 74 3.21 -7.22 11.54
N ALA A 75 4.02 -6.98 12.57
CA ALA A 75 4.07 -5.70 13.27
C ALA A 75 4.84 -4.62 12.47
N ASP A 76 5.71 -5.04 11.56
CA ASP A 76 6.47 -4.12 10.72
C ASP A 76 5.67 -3.73 9.49
N ARG A 77 5.05 -2.55 9.60
CA ARG A 77 4.21 -1.97 8.55
C ARG A 77 4.97 -1.07 7.58
N GLY A 78 6.27 -0.84 7.80
CA GLY A 78 7.04 0.18 7.07
C GLY A 78 7.11 -0.05 5.57
N LEU A 79 7.49 -1.27 5.15
CA LEU A 79 7.51 -1.68 3.74
C LEU A 79 6.15 -2.18 3.26
N ARG A 80 5.39 -2.87 4.14
CA ARG A 80 4.11 -3.49 3.80
C ARG A 80 3.06 -2.47 3.38
N ASP A 81 2.95 -1.35 4.11
CA ASP A 81 1.98 -0.30 3.79
C ASP A 81 2.31 0.38 2.46
N LEU A 82 3.59 0.59 2.16
CA LEU A 82 4.03 1.15 0.87
C LEU A 82 3.63 0.22 -0.29
N LEU A 83 3.94 -1.07 -0.18
CA LEU A 83 3.57 -2.08 -1.17
C LEU A 83 2.05 -2.16 -1.38
N VAL A 84 1.26 -2.17 -0.31
CA VAL A 84 -0.20 -2.19 -0.40
C VAL A 84 -0.72 -0.92 -1.07
N SER A 85 -0.22 0.25 -0.68
CA SER A 85 -0.64 1.53 -1.25
C SER A 85 -0.38 1.61 -2.77
N THR A 86 0.79 1.15 -3.22
CA THR A 86 1.15 1.13 -4.65
C THR A 86 0.36 0.08 -5.40
N SER A 87 0.10 -1.08 -4.76
CA SER A 87 -0.74 -2.12 -5.35
C SER A 87 -2.15 -1.61 -5.62
N LEU A 88 -2.75 -0.88 -4.67
CA LEU A 88 -4.09 -0.32 -4.81
C LEU A 88 -4.14 0.77 -5.90
N LYS A 89 -3.08 1.57 -6.05
CA LYS A 89 -2.98 2.60 -7.11
C LYS A 89 -2.90 2.01 -8.51
N HIS A 90 -2.25 0.87 -8.67
CA HIS A 90 -1.98 0.23 -9.97
C HIS A 90 -2.69 -1.13 -10.14
N ILE A 91 -3.75 -1.37 -9.38
CA ILE A 91 -4.40 -2.68 -9.27
C ILE A 91 -4.91 -3.18 -10.63
N ASP A 92 -5.40 -2.26 -11.48
CA ASP A 92 -5.93 -2.58 -12.82
C ASP A 92 -4.88 -3.17 -13.77
N ILE A 93 -3.61 -2.78 -13.59
CA ILE A 93 -2.49 -3.27 -14.38
C ILE A 93 -1.95 -4.55 -13.74
N LEU A 94 -1.77 -4.55 -12.41
CA LEU A 94 -1.25 -5.67 -11.64
C LEU A 94 -2.11 -6.93 -11.74
N LEU A 95 -3.43 -6.79 -11.79
CA LEU A 95 -4.36 -7.92 -11.97
C LEU A 95 -4.25 -8.58 -13.35
N LYS A 96 -3.55 -7.99 -14.32
CA LYS A 96 -3.26 -8.63 -15.61
C LYS A 96 -1.97 -9.46 -15.57
N ASN A 97 -1.11 -9.23 -14.58
CA ASN A 97 0.14 -9.95 -14.41
C ASN A 97 -0.09 -11.25 -13.60
N GLU A 98 0.27 -12.39 -14.19
CA GLU A 98 0.13 -13.70 -13.53
C GLU A 98 1.07 -13.87 -12.33
N ASP A 99 2.27 -13.28 -12.36
CA ASP A 99 3.21 -13.35 -11.24
C ASP A 99 2.66 -12.64 -10.00
N PHE A 100 1.96 -11.52 -10.21
CA PHE A 100 1.27 -10.82 -9.14
C PHE A 100 0.13 -11.65 -8.54
N LYS A 101 -0.67 -12.33 -9.39
CA LYS A 101 -1.71 -13.25 -8.92
C LYS A 101 -1.14 -14.42 -8.15
N GLN A 102 0.01 -14.94 -8.56
CA GLN A 102 0.70 -16.01 -7.85
C GLN A 102 1.13 -15.54 -6.46
N VAL A 103 1.72 -14.35 -6.36
CA VAL A 103 2.11 -13.76 -5.07
C VAL A 103 0.91 -13.52 -4.16
N LEU A 104 -0.25 -13.11 -4.70
CA LEU A 104 -1.49 -12.99 -3.92
C LEU A 104 -1.95 -14.33 -3.32
N ARG A 105 -1.75 -15.44 -4.05
CA ARG A 105 -2.10 -16.79 -3.57
C ARG A 105 -1.11 -17.29 -2.52
N ASP A 106 0.18 -17.04 -2.73
CA ASP A 106 1.25 -17.55 -1.88
C ASP A 106 1.41 -16.70 -0.60
N THR A 107 1.09 -15.42 -0.68
CA THR A 107 1.27 -14.45 0.41
C THR A 107 -0.07 -14.01 0.97
N LEU A 108 -0.73 -14.91 1.73
CA LEU A 108 -2.05 -14.64 2.33
C LEU A 108 -2.09 -13.36 3.17
N GLY A 109 -0.99 -13.03 3.86
CA GLY A 109 -0.88 -11.81 4.65
C GLY A 109 -0.97 -10.54 3.81
N PHE A 110 -0.40 -10.55 2.60
CA PHE A 110 -0.50 -9.43 1.66
C PHE A 110 -1.93 -9.26 1.16
N GLY A 111 -2.62 -10.36 0.82
CA GLY A 111 -4.03 -10.33 0.43
C GLY A 111 -4.93 -9.74 1.53
N ALA A 112 -4.72 -10.16 2.78
CA ALA A 112 -5.48 -9.62 3.93
C ALA A 112 -5.24 -8.12 4.11
N ASP A 113 -3.98 -7.68 4.02
CA ASP A 113 -3.62 -6.27 4.13
C ASP A 113 -4.22 -5.43 2.99
N LEU A 114 -4.25 -5.98 1.76
CA LEU A 114 -4.81 -5.31 0.60
C LEU A 114 -6.32 -5.08 0.75
N VAL A 115 -7.08 -6.08 1.20
CA VAL A 115 -8.52 -5.92 1.47
C VAL A 115 -8.76 -4.93 2.61
N GLN A 116 -7.98 -4.98 3.69
CA GLN A 116 -8.14 -4.04 4.82
C GLN A 116 -7.91 -2.58 4.40
N HIS A 117 -6.96 -2.32 3.50
CA HIS A 117 -6.70 -0.98 2.98
C HIS A 117 -7.66 -0.55 1.86
N GLN A 118 -8.36 -1.51 1.25
CA GLN A 118 -9.40 -1.25 0.26
C GLN A 118 -10.74 -0.84 0.91
N VAL A 119 -11.06 -1.33 2.11
CA VAL A 119 -12.29 -0.97 2.85
C VAL A 119 -12.42 0.55 3.09
N PRO A 120 -11.37 1.29 3.48
CA PRO A 120 -11.41 2.75 3.55
C PRO A 120 -11.78 3.44 2.23
N LEU A 121 -11.30 2.91 1.10
CA LEU A 121 -11.52 3.47 -0.24
C LEU A 121 -12.98 3.30 -0.72
N HIS A 122 -13.64 2.23 -0.30
CA HIS A 122 -15.08 1.98 -0.56
C HIS A 122 -15.96 2.22 0.67
N SER A 123 -15.52 3.07 1.60
CA SER A 123 -16.35 3.45 2.74
C SER A 123 -17.68 4.00 2.22
N THR A 124 -18.72 3.20 2.41
CA THR A 124 -20.07 3.52 2.00
C THR A 124 -20.69 4.30 3.15
N ILE A 125 -21.04 5.55 2.90
CA ILE A 125 -21.71 6.38 3.88
C ILE A 125 -23.19 6.05 3.82
N THR A 126 -23.76 5.72 4.97
CA THR A 126 -25.20 5.51 5.11
C THR A 126 -25.85 6.84 5.44
N TYR A 127 -26.85 7.22 4.66
CA TYR A 127 -27.63 8.42 4.85
C TYR A 127 -29.06 8.06 5.22
N TRP A 128 -29.66 8.86 6.10
CA TRP A 128 -31.07 8.76 6.46
C TRP A 128 -31.87 9.90 5.81
N CYS A 129 -32.94 9.58 5.08
CA CYS A 129 -33.76 10.60 4.44
C CYS A 129 -34.94 11.02 5.33
N PRO A 130 -35.12 12.33 5.64
CA PRO A 130 -36.23 12.81 6.47
C PRO A 130 -37.60 12.72 5.79
N ASN A 131 -37.65 12.68 4.46
CA ASN A 131 -38.91 12.69 3.71
C ASN A 131 -39.51 11.27 3.51
N CYS A 132 -38.67 10.26 3.26
CA CYS A 132 -39.13 8.88 3.06
C CYS A 132 -38.79 7.93 4.21
N ALA A 133 -38.09 8.42 5.25
CA ALA A 133 -37.65 7.65 6.43
C ALA A 133 -36.87 6.37 6.09
N LYS A 134 -36.25 6.30 4.90
CA LYS A 134 -35.45 5.16 4.44
C LYS A 134 -33.97 5.49 4.52
N GLU A 135 -33.20 4.47 4.90
CA GLU A 135 -31.75 4.47 4.84
C GLU A 135 -31.29 4.05 3.45
N TRP A 136 -30.23 4.68 2.98
CA TRP A 136 -29.57 4.32 1.73
C TRP A 136 -28.10 4.66 1.81
N SER A 137 -27.27 3.92 1.07
CA SER A 137 -25.82 3.93 1.25
C SER A 137 -25.13 4.23 -0.07
N MET A 138 -24.13 5.13 -0.06
CA MET A 138 -23.38 5.51 -1.26
C MET A 138 -21.89 5.61 -0.97
N GLN A 139 -21.07 5.37 -1.98
CA GLN A 139 -19.63 5.61 -1.87
C GLN A 139 -19.34 7.07 -1.50
N ARG A 140 -18.42 7.26 -0.56
CA ARG A 140 -17.98 8.56 -0.05
C ARG A 140 -17.50 9.56 -1.10
N SER A 141 -17.15 9.10 -2.30
CA SER A 141 -16.65 9.93 -3.40
C SER A 141 -17.71 10.73 -4.14
N VAL A 142 -19.01 10.45 -3.94
CA VAL A 142 -20.09 11.11 -4.70
C VAL A 142 -20.79 12.17 -3.85
N GLU A 143 -20.80 13.42 -4.33
CA GLU A 143 -21.62 14.48 -3.76
C GLU A 143 -23.10 14.11 -3.85
N VAL A 144 -23.75 13.93 -2.70
CA VAL A 144 -25.17 13.65 -2.62
C VAL A 144 -25.95 14.95 -2.70
N ARG A 145 -26.82 15.08 -3.71
CA ARG A 145 -27.75 16.22 -3.84
C ARG A 145 -29.22 15.83 -3.65
N TYR A 146 -29.55 14.57 -3.89
CA TYR A 146 -30.92 14.08 -3.82
C TYR A 146 -30.97 12.67 -3.24
N CYS A 147 -32.11 12.32 -2.65
CA CYS A 147 -32.39 10.96 -2.24
C CYS A 147 -32.70 10.08 -3.46
N PRO A 148 -32.02 8.95 -3.68
CA PRO A 148 -32.28 8.06 -4.81
C PRO A 148 -33.65 7.35 -4.76
N LEU A 149 -34.32 7.35 -3.60
CA LEU A 149 -35.59 6.63 -3.38
C LEU A 149 -36.83 7.50 -3.57
N CYS A 150 -36.73 8.81 -3.34
CA CYS A 150 -37.88 9.73 -3.39
C CYS A 150 -37.58 11.05 -4.12
N SER A 151 -36.38 11.20 -4.69
CA SER A 151 -35.92 12.39 -5.42
C SER A 151 -35.94 13.68 -4.60
N TYR A 152 -36.04 13.59 -3.27
CA TYR A 152 -36.02 14.74 -2.37
C TYR A 152 -34.63 15.38 -2.36
N ASN A 153 -34.57 16.67 -2.67
CA ASN A 153 -33.33 17.44 -2.68
C ASN A 153 -33.09 18.05 -1.30
N LEU A 154 -31.87 17.90 -0.80
CA LEU A 154 -31.47 18.46 0.49
C LEU A 154 -30.04 19.00 0.36
N ASN A 155 -29.83 20.25 0.76
CA ASN A 155 -28.56 20.95 0.56
C ASN A 155 -27.43 20.45 1.48
N ASN A 156 -27.75 19.75 2.57
CA ASN A 156 -26.75 19.31 3.55
C ASN A 156 -26.98 17.87 4.03
N TRP A 157 -26.64 16.90 3.19
CA TRP A 157 -26.70 15.47 3.54
C TRP A 157 -25.68 15.06 4.62
N ALA A 158 -24.66 15.88 4.87
CA ALA A 158 -23.66 15.60 5.92
C ALA A 158 -24.27 15.62 7.34
N ALA A 159 -25.38 16.34 7.55
CA ALA A 159 -26.12 16.36 8.82
C ALA A 159 -27.00 15.11 9.03
N HIS A 160 -27.13 14.26 8.01
CA HIS A 160 -28.03 13.09 8.00
C HIS A 160 -27.27 11.78 7.73
N VAL A 161 -25.97 11.75 8.06
CA VAL A 161 -25.15 10.53 8.07
C VAL A 161 -25.46 9.75 9.35
N VAL A 162 -25.67 8.44 9.22
CA VAL A 162 -25.85 7.50 10.33
C VAL A 162 -24.51 6.91 10.76
#